data_AF-A0A9P6E571-F1
#
_entry.id   AF-A0A9P6E571-F1
#
_cell.length_a   1.000
_cell.length_b   1.000
_cell.length_c   1.000
_cell.angle_alpha   90.00
_cell.angle_beta   90.00
_cell.angle_gamma   90.00
#
_symmetry.space_group_name_H-M   'P 1'
#
loop_
_entity.id
_entity.type
_entity.pdbx_description
1 polymer ?
#
loop_
_entity_poly.entity_id
_entity_poly.type
_entity_poly.pdbx_seq_one_letter_code
_entity_poly.pdbx_strand_id
1 'polypeptide(L)'
;MDVDSLPLDTGIENEHLEHEHLEPLIPQTTTESPFYRINFPSCSDISSVKGQAPTFMELFNQDEHAQKRVKNPYYPYASQKEWELVRFLLTCGLSVAAINEFLGLDIEIGLSFRTAKDLRSHAEILPAGPRWTSKPMSTTTPTKKPTTLYHRNPLECMESLMRSPLLGDNISFGPYQLFASAARLMR
;
A
#
# COMPACT_ATOMS: atom_id res chain seq x y z
N MET A 1 38.92 3.16 67.33
CA MET A 1 39.57 3.48 66.04
C MET A 1 39.21 2.35 65.13
N ASP A 2 38.39 2.68 64.13
CA ASP A 2 38.17 1.98 62.86
C ASP A 2 39.54 1.55 62.23
N VAL A 3 39.68 0.64 61.26
CA VAL A 3 38.90 0.26 60.07
C VAL A 3 39.47 -1.11 59.55
N ASP A 4 38.64 -1.90 58.88
CA ASP A 4 38.88 -2.94 57.84
C ASP A 4 40.21 -3.72 57.73
N SER A 5 40.09 -5.05 57.59
CA SER A 5 40.19 -5.77 56.28
C SER A 5 40.38 -7.28 56.49
N LEU A 6 39.43 -8.07 55.96
CA LEU A 6 39.60 -9.51 55.68
C LEU A 6 40.52 -9.69 54.44
N PRO A 7 41.11 -10.87 54.19
CA PRO A 7 40.39 -11.89 53.40
C PRO A 7 40.78 -13.35 53.70
N LEU A 8 39.83 -14.28 53.59
CA LEU A 8 40.05 -15.66 53.13
C LEU A 8 38.71 -16.40 53.20
N ASP A 9 38.04 -16.57 52.07
CA ASP A 9 37.35 -17.83 51.83
C ASP A 9 37.38 -18.17 50.33
N THR A 10 37.83 -19.39 50.08
CA THR A 10 37.89 -20.06 48.79
C THR A 10 36.75 -21.07 48.79
N GLY A 11 35.67 -20.78 48.07
CA GLY A 11 34.54 -21.70 47.98
C GLY A 11 33.67 -21.33 46.79
N ILE A 12 33.91 -21.98 45.66
CA ILE A 12 33.12 -21.88 44.44
C ILE A 12 31.75 -22.51 44.74
N GLU A 13 30.73 -21.69 44.94
CA GLU A 13 29.34 -22.16 44.93
C GLU A 13 28.84 -22.25 43.48
N ASN A 14 28.41 -23.45 43.12
CA ASN A 14 27.76 -23.76 41.85
C ASN A 14 26.38 -23.08 41.82
N GLU A 15 26.26 -21.95 41.12
CA GLU A 15 24.96 -21.43 40.73
C GLU A 15 24.37 -22.30 39.62
N HIS A 16 23.23 -22.91 39.98
CA HIS A 16 22.38 -23.72 39.13
C HIS A 16 21.86 -22.83 37.97
N LEU A 17 22.48 -22.94 36.80
CA LEU A 17 21.98 -22.29 35.58
C LEU A 17 20.71 -23.05 35.16
N GLU A 18 19.54 -22.47 35.45
CA GLU A 18 18.28 -22.97 34.93
C GLU A 18 18.35 -22.96 33.40
N HIS A 19 18.52 -24.15 32.82
CA HIS A 19 18.37 -24.37 31.40
C HIS A 19 16.88 -24.24 31.08
N GLU A 20 16.46 -23.04 30.68
CA GLU A 20 15.19 -22.80 30.01
C GLU A 20 15.11 -23.76 28.81
N HIS A 21 14.28 -24.80 28.95
CA HIS A 21 14.04 -25.79 27.93
C HIS A 21 13.26 -25.13 26.79
N LEU A 22 13.98 -24.54 25.84
CA LEU A 22 13.41 -24.02 24.60
C LEU A 22 12.85 -25.21 23.81
N GLU A 23 11.52 -25.36 23.82
CA GLU A 23 10.84 -26.30 22.93
C GLU A 23 11.19 -26.00 21.46
N PRO A 24 11.39 -27.04 20.63
CA PRO A 24 11.79 -26.86 19.23
C PRO A 24 10.66 -26.20 18.43
N LEU A 25 10.98 -25.04 17.86
CA LEU A 25 10.12 -24.24 16.99
C LEU A 25 9.68 -25.06 15.77
N ILE A 26 8.42 -25.47 15.72
CA ILE A 26 7.85 -26.17 14.56
C ILE A 26 7.64 -25.14 13.42
N PRO A 27 8.19 -25.37 12.22
CA PRO A 27 7.94 -24.54 11.04
C PRO A 27 6.47 -24.55 10.61
N GLN A 28 5.82 -23.39 10.58
CA GLN A 28 4.57 -23.23 9.86
C GLN A 28 4.92 -22.86 8.41
N THR A 29 4.96 -23.87 7.53
CA THR A 29 5.24 -23.71 6.10
C THR A 29 3.97 -23.25 5.37
N THR A 30 3.87 -21.96 5.04
CA THR A 30 2.89 -21.51 4.04
C THR A 30 3.44 -21.76 2.65
N THR A 31 2.74 -22.62 1.92
CA THR A 31 2.98 -23.13 0.56
C THR A 31 3.19 -22.00 -0.47
N GLU A 32 4.09 -22.23 -1.44
CA GLU A 32 4.36 -21.43 -2.67
C GLU A 32 5.43 -20.32 -2.65
N SER A 33 6.45 -20.38 -1.80
CA SER A 33 7.64 -19.52 -1.95
C SER A 33 8.94 -20.34 -1.97
N PRO A 34 9.91 -20.06 -2.87
CA PRO A 34 11.23 -20.68 -2.82
C PRO A 34 12.03 -20.27 -1.57
N PHE A 35 11.50 -19.34 -0.78
CA PHE A 35 12.08 -18.88 0.46
C PHE A 35 11.37 -19.50 1.66
N TYR A 36 12.17 -19.91 2.65
CA TYR A 36 11.65 -20.37 3.92
C TYR A 36 11.54 -19.21 4.91
N ARG A 37 10.42 -19.15 5.65
CA ARG A 37 10.09 -18.06 6.57
C ARG A 37 10.04 -18.56 8.01
N ILE A 38 10.79 -17.93 8.92
CA ILE A 38 10.62 -18.09 10.38
C ILE A 38 10.00 -16.81 10.93
N ASN A 39 8.87 -16.93 11.60
CA ASN A 39 8.28 -15.83 12.37
C ASN A 39 8.83 -15.85 13.80
N PHE A 40 9.17 -14.70 14.37
CA PHE A 40 9.63 -14.62 15.75
C PHE A 40 8.44 -14.72 16.73
N PRO A 41 8.45 -15.67 17.69
CA PRO A 41 7.27 -15.95 18.53
C PRO A 41 6.97 -14.86 19.56
N SER A 42 7.97 -14.12 20.05
CA SER A 42 7.78 -13.12 21.11
C SER A 42 7.26 -11.76 20.62
N CYS A 43 7.16 -11.55 19.30
CA CYS A 43 6.85 -10.22 18.72
C CYS A 43 5.49 -10.14 18.03
N SER A 44 4.70 -11.22 17.98
CA SER A 44 3.38 -11.22 17.33
C SER A 44 2.42 -10.20 17.97
N ASP A 45 2.55 -9.95 19.27
CA ASP A 45 1.69 -9.01 20.00
C ASP A 45 2.15 -7.54 19.87
N ILE A 46 3.42 -7.32 19.49
CA ILE A 46 4.01 -5.97 19.36
C ILE A 46 3.52 -5.29 18.07
N SER A 47 3.20 -6.05 17.02
CA SER A 47 2.67 -5.52 15.77
C SER A 47 1.13 -5.44 15.75
N SER A 48 0.48 -5.47 16.91
CA SER A 48 -0.98 -5.36 16.97
C SER A 48 -1.42 -4.02 16.36
N VAL A 49 -2.16 -4.09 15.26
CA VAL A 49 -2.71 -2.90 14.59
C VAL A 49 -3.71 -2.26 15.54
N LYS A 50 -3.33 -1.13 16.14
CA LYS A 50 -4.18 -0.42 17.09
C LYS A 50 -5.20 0.44 16.32
N GLY A 51 -6.39 -0.12 16.12
CA GLY A 51 -7.52 0.54 15.48
C GLY A 51 -7.71 0.17 14.00
N GLN A 52 -8.94 0.30 13.51
CA GLN A 52 -9.28 0.07 12.11
C GLN A 52 -9.42 1.43 11.42
N ALA A 53 -8.47 1.75 10.54
CA ALA A 53 -8.62 2.89 9.65
C ALA A 53 -9.69 2.56 8.59
N PRO A 54 -10.50 3.54 8.15
CA PRO A 54 -11.52 3.29 7.15
C PRO A 54 -10.86 2.85 5.84
N THR A 55 -11.41 1.78 5.25
CA THR A 55 -10.95 1.27 3.96
C THR A 55 -11.20 2.28 2.85
N PHE A 56 -10.53 2.10 1.71
CA PHE A 56 -10.81 2.94 0.53
C PHE A 56 -12.31 2.91 0.16
N MET A 57 -12.94 1.73 0.22
CA MET A 57 -14.35 1.58 -0.10
C MET A 57 -15.27 2.26 0.91
N GLU A 58 -14.93 2.29 2.20
CA GLU A 58 -15.67 3.04 3.21
C GLU A 58 -15.59 4.55 2.97
N LEU A 59 -14.39 5.08 2.70
CA LEU A 59 -14.20 6.48 2.36
C LEU A 59 -14.94 6.85 1.06
N PHE A 60 -14.84 5.98 0.05
CA PHE A 60 -15.59 6.11 -1.19
C PHE A 60 -17.09 6.16 -0.92
N ASN A 61 -17.63 5.33 -0.02
CA ASN A 61 -19.07 5.35 0.30
C ASN A 61 -19.50 6.47 1.26
N GLN A 62 -18.56 7.27 1.78
CA GLN A 62 -18.83 8.41 2.65
C GLN A 62 -18.73 9.76 1.91
N ASP A 63 -18.36 9.76 0.62
CA ASP A 63 -18.23 11.00 -0.14
C ASP A 63 -19.59 11.66 -0.46
N GLU A 64 -19.56 12.90 -0.94
CA GLU A 64 -20.74 13.69 -1.31
C GLU A 64 -21.61 13.02 -2.41
N HIS A 65 -21.03 12.08 -3.16
CA HIS A 65 -21.66 11.43 -4.29
C HIS A 65 -22.11 10.00 -4.00
N ALA A 66 -21.91 9.49 -2.79
CA ALA A 66 -22.30 8.15 -2.39
C ALA A 66 -23.79 7.87 -2.65
N GLN A 67 -24.66 8.84 -2.33
CA GLN A 67 -26.10 8.74 -2.55
C GLN A 67 -26.47 8.63 -4.05
N LYS A 68 -25.71 9.31 -4.92
CA LYS A 68 -25.91 9.22 -6.38
C LYS A 68 -25.49 7.84 -6.89
N ARG A 69 -24.43 7.27 -6.31
CA ARG A 69 -23.93 5.93 -6.65
C ARG A 69 -24.84 4.79 -6.22
N VAL A 70 -25.65 4.97 -5.16
CA VAL A 70 -26.70 4.00 -4.80
C VAL A 70 -27.75 3.85 -5.91
N LYS A 71 -28.15 4.97 -6.55
CA LYS A 71 -29.13 4.96 -7.63
C LYS A 71 -28.52 4.60 -8.98
N ASN A 72 -27.29 5.03 -9.23
CA ASN A 72 -26.55 4.76 -10.45
C ASN A 72 -25.10 4.39 -10.12
N PRO A 73 -24.74 3.10 -10.17
CA PRO A 73 -23.39 2.62 -9.89
C PRO A 73 -22.30 3.25 -10.77
N TYR A 74 -22.67 3.78 -11.93
CA TYR A 74 -21.75 4.36 -12.92
C TYR A 74 -21.56 5.88 -12.78
N TYR A 75 -22.16 6.51 -11.77
CA TYR A 75 -21.91 7.93 -11.48
C TYR A 75 -20.40 8.18 -11.31
N PRO A 76 -19.80 9.20 -11.96
CA PRO A 76 -20.37 10.46 -12.45
C PRO A 76 -21.08 10.44 -13.81
N TYR A 77 -21.09 9.30 -14.50
CA TYR A 77 -21.76 9.14 -15.80
C TYR A 77 -23.24 8.80 -15.60
N ALA A 78 -24.08 9.21 -16.54
CA ALA A 78 -25.53 9.03 -16.52
C ALA A 78 -25.97 7.56 -16.62
N SER A 79 -25.18 6.69 -17.26
CA SER A 79 -25.52 5.27 -17.44
C SER A 79 -24.30 4.37 -17.64
N GLN A 80 -24.52 3.06 -17.55
CA GLN A 80 -23.52 2.05 -17.93
C GLN A 80 -23.00 2.23 -19.36
N LYS A 81 -23.91 2.44 -20.32
CA LYS A 81 -23.56 2.60 -21.73
C LYS A 81 -22.65 3.80 -21.95
N GLU A 82 -22.96 4.90 -21.27
CA GLU A 82 -22.09 6.07 -21.30
C GLU A 82 -20.72 5.77 -20.71
N TRP A 83 -20.65 5.13 -19.54
CA TRP A 83 -19.36 4.75 -18.92
C TRP A 83 -18.52 3.84 -19.82
N GLU A 84 -19.12 2.87 -20.51
CA GLU A 84 -18.41 1.99 -21.45
C GLU A 84 -17.82 2.77 -22.63
N LEU A 85 -18.57 3.72 -23.19
CA LEU A 85 -18.08 4.62 -24.23
C LEU A 85 -16.91 5.48 -23.70
N VAL A 86 -17.05 6.06 -22.51
CA VAL A 86 -15.99 6.85 -21.88
C VAL A 86 -14.72 6.02 -21.68
N ARG A 87 -14.85 4.82 -21.14
CA ARG A 87 -13.73 3.90 -20.95
C ARG A 87 -13.02 3.61 -22.27
N PHE A 88 -13.78 3.35 -23.34
CA PHE A 88 -13.22 3.16 -24.68
C PHE A 88 -12.46 4.42 -25.15
N LEU A 89 -13.09 5.59 -25.13
CA LEU A 89 -12.49 6.85 -25.58
C LEU A 89 -11.18 7.18 -24.82
N LEU A 90 -11.12 6.91 -23.52
CA LEU A 90 -9.94 7.15 -22.68
C LEU A 90 -8.82 6.12 -22.88
N THR A 91 -9.15 4.88 -23.27
CA THR A 91 -8.17 3.79 -23.40
C THR A 91 -7.65 3.61 -24.82
N CYS A 92 -8.38 4.07 -25.84
CA CYS A 92 -8.01 3.94 -27.25
C CYS A 92 -6.84 4.84 -27.69
N GLY A 93 -6.31 5.69 -26.81
CA GLY A 93 -5.19 6.57 -27.15
C GLY A 93 -5.55 7.69 -28.13
N LEU A 94 -6.83 8.05 -28.23
CA LEU A 94 -7.29 9.15 -29.08
C LEU A 94 -6.73 10.49 -28.59
N SER A 95 -6.43 11.39 -29.53
CA SER A 95 -6.09 12.76 -29.19
C SER A 95 -7.33 13.50 -28.64
N VAL A 96 -7.11 14.52 -27.82
CA VAL A 96 -8.20 15.38 -27.31
C VAL A 96 -9.03 15.97 -28.44
N ALA A 97 -8.38 16.34 -29.55
CA ALA A 97 -9.04 16.88 -30.73
C ALA A 97 -9.97 15.84 -31.39
N ALA A 98 -9.50 14.60 -31.58
CA ALA A 98 -10.30 13.53 -32.16
C ALA A 98 -11.50 13.16 -31.26
N ILE A 99 -11.33 13.20 -29.93
CA ILE A 99 -12.44 13.00 -28.99
C ILE A 99 -13.46 14.13 -29.13
N ASN A 100 -13.02 15.39 -29.22
CA ASN A 100 -13.94 16.51 -29.42
C ASN A 100 -14.67 16.45 -30.77
N GLU A 101 -13.99 16.02 -31.83
CA GLU A 101 -14.60 15.82 -33.14
C GLU A 101 -15.69 14.75 -33.08
N PHE A 102 -15.40 13.60 -32.45
CA PHE A 102 -16.38 12.54 -32.21
C PHE A 102 -17.58 13.03 -31.39
N LEU A 103 -17.34 13.78 -30.30
CA LEU A 103 -18.41 14.34 -29.45
C LEU A 103 -19.21 15.45 -30.13
N GLY A 104 -18.66 16.06 -31.19
CA GLY A 104 -19.32 17.07 -32.02
C GLY A 104 -20.20 16.48 -33.13
N LEU A 105 -20.17 15.16 -33.34
CA LEU A 105 -21.08 14.49 -34.26
C LEU A 105 -22.52 14.60 -33.75
N ASP A 106 -23.47 14.81 -34.67
CA ASP A 106 -24.90 14.88 -34.36
C ASP A 106 -25.46 13.46 -34.22
N ILE A 107 -25.02 12.78 -33.16
CA ILE A 107 -25.42 11.43 -32.79
C ILE A 107 -26.29 11.50 -31.53
N GLU A 108 -27.49 10.93 -31.58
CA GLU A 108 -28.47 10.91 -30.48
C GLU A 108 -28.03 9.97 -29.33
N ILE A 109 -26.84 10.18 -28.75
CA ILE A 109 -26.32 9.30 -27.68
C ILE A 109 -26.64 9.82 -26.27
N GLY A 110 -27.39 10.92 -26.12
CA GLY A 110 -27.85 11.37 -24.79
C GLY A 110 -26.74 11.53 -23.74
N LEU A 111 -25.53 11.95 -24.17
CA LEU A 111 -24.37 12.06 -23.28
C LEU A 111 -24.53 13.21 -22.28
N SER A 112 -24.03 13.01 -21.06
CA SER A 112 -23.98 13.97 -19.97
C SER A 112 -22.90 15.04 -20.17
N PHE A 113 -22.05 14.90 -21.19
CA PHE A 113 -20.92 15.78 -21.48
C PHE A 113 -20.83 16.09 -22.98
N ARG A 114 -20.24 17.24 -23.32
CA ARG A 114 -20.12 17.71 -24.72
C ARG A 114 -18.69 17.85 -25.19
N THR A 115 -17.72 17.86 -24.28
CA THR A 115 -16.31 18.03 -24.61
C THR A 115 -15.43 17.00 -23.90
N ALA A 116 -14.26 16.74 -24.47
CA ALA A 116 -13.21 15.93 -23.85
C ALA A 116 -12.72 16.54 -22.52
N LYS A 117 -12.89 17.86 -22.34
CA LYS A 117 -12.59 18.54 -21.08
C LYS A 117 -13.61 18.18 -20.01
N ASP A 118 -14.89 18.22 -20.34
CA ASP A 118 -15.98 17.85 -19.42
C ASP A 118 -15.91 16.36 -19.06
N LEU A 119 -15.57 15.52 -20.05
CA LEU A 119 -15.31 14.10 -19.84
C LEU A 119 -14.26 13.86 -18.74
N ARG A 120 -13.16 14.62 -18.79
CA ARG A 120 -12.07 14.53 -17.82
C ARG A 120 -12.43 15.14 -16.48
N SER A 121 -13.15 16.27 -16.46
CA SER A 121 -13.59 16.88 -15.20
C SER A 121 -14.54 15.96 -14.44
N HIS A 122 -15.37 15.17 -15.14
CA HIS A 122 -16.17 14.13 -14.51
C HIS A 122 -15.28 13.07 -13.85
N ALA A 123 -14.22 12.62 -14.52
CA ALA A 123 -13.29 11.67 -13.91
C ALA A 123 -12.56 12.24 -12.67
N GLU A 124 -12.34 13.56 -12.61
CA GLU A 124 -11.74 14.25 -11.45
C GLU A 124 -12.66 14.30 -10.22
N ILE A 125 -13.97 14.06 -10.37
CA ILE A 125 -14.93 13.96 -9.27
C ILE A 125 -14.65 12.69 -8.42
N LEU A 126 -14.05 11.67 -9.02
CA LEU A 126 -13.73 10.44 -8.30
C LEU A 126 -12.63 10.71 -7.25
N PRO A 127 -12.67 10.05 -6.08
CA PRO A 127 -11.65 10.22 -5.06
C PRO A 127 -10.26 10.02 -5.63
N ALA A 128 -9.45 11.07 -5.54
CA ALA A 128 -8.10 11.05 -6.08
C ALA A 128 -7.21 10.11 -5.26
N GLY A 129 -6.40 9.32 -5.96
CA GLY A 129 -5.29 8.61 -5.33
C GLY A 129 -4.14 9.56 -4.95
N PRO A 130 -3.04 9.01 -4.42
CA PRO A 130 -1.84 9.78 -4.06
C PRO A 130 -1.34 10.62 -5.24
N ARG A 131 -1.20 11.92 -5.04
CA ARG A 131 -0.93 12.87 -6.12
C ARG A 131 0.54 12.78 -6.58
N TRP A 132 0.73 12.84 -7.89
CA TRP A 132 2.07 13.02 -8.46
C TRP A 132 2.56 14.44 -8.22
N THR A 133 3.80 14.56 -7.74
CA THR A 133 4.53 15.81 -7.57
C THR A 133 5.78 15.79 -8.43
N SER A 134 6.16 16.93 -9.00
CA SER A 134 7.39 17.08 -9.76
C SER A 134 8.31 18.09 -9.10
N LYS A 135 9.60 17.80 -9.00
CA LYS A 135 10.63 18.74 -8.51
C LYS A 135 11.84 18.76 -9.43
N PRO A 136 12.44 19.93 -9.70
CA PRO A 136 13.70 19.99 -10.43
C PRO A 136 14.79 19.30 -9.58
N MET A 137 15.58 18.44 -10.19
CA MET A 137 16.65 17.69 -9.53
C MET A 137 17.99 18.09 -10.13
N SER A 138 18.87 18.63 -9.28
CA SER A 138 20.25 18.92 -9.65
C SER A 138 21.07 17.64 -9.60
N THR A 139 21.71 17.30 -10.71
CA THR A 139 22.67 16.19 -10.80
C THR A 139 24.09 16.70 -10.63
N THR A 140 24.99 15.89 -10.06
CA THR A 140 26.41 16.23 -9.87
C THR A 140 27.12 16.56 -11.19
N THR A 141 26.68 15.94 -12.29
CA THR A 141 27.15 16.25 -13.64
C THR A 141 26.20 17.24 -14.31
N PRO A 142 26.70 18.33 -14.93
CA PRO A 142 25.85 19.28 -15.62
C PRO A 142 25.19 18.64 -16.85
N THR A 143 23.87 18.49 -16.82
CA THR A 143 23.07 18.08 -17.98
C THR A 143 22.61 19.30 -18.77
N LYS A 144 22.56 19.17 -20.11
CA LYS A 144 22.10 20.21 -21.03
C LYS A 144 20.63 20.61 -20.82
N LYS A 145 19.83 19.74 -20.21
CA LYS A 145 18.43 19.98 -19.83
C LYS A 145 18.27 19.64 -18.34
N PRO A 146 17.56 20.47 -17.56
CA PRO A 146 17.28 20.16 -16.16
C PRO A 146 16.43 18.90 -16.05
N THR A 147 16.85 17.97 -15.20
CA THR A 147 16.12 16.72 -14.94
C THR A 147 14.98 16.98 -13.96
N THR A 148 13.79 16.51 -14.28
CA THR A 148 12.62 16.62 -13.39
C THR A 148 12.36 15.28 -12.72
N LEU A 149 12.39 15.25 -11.39
CA LEU A 149 12.03 14.08 -10.59
C LEU A 149 10.53 14.09 -10.34
N TYR A 150 9.84 13.04 -10.80
CA TYR A 150 8.45 12.78 -10.47
C TYR A 150 8.38 11.81 -9.29
N HIS A 151 7.71 12.21 -8.22
CA HIS A 151 7.56 11.40 -7.02
C HIS A 151 6.18 11.59 -6.40
N ARG A 152 5.80 10.69 -5.50
CA ARG A 152 4.58 10.81 -4.67
C ARG A 152 4.97 11.02 -3.21
N ASN A 153 4.03 11.45 -2.39
CA ASN A 153 4.21 11.47 -0.95
C ASN A 153 4.21 10.01 -0.44
N PRO A 154 5.32 9.51 0.16
CA PRO A 154 5.41 8.12 0.58
C PRO A 154 4.38 7.77 1.67
N LEU A 155 4.01 8.74 2.52
CA LEU A 155 2.99 8.52 3.56
C LEU A 155 1.62 8.29 2.94
N GLU A 156 1.21 9.11 1.97
CA GLU A 156 -0.05 8.93 1.24
C GLU A 156 -0.07 7.60 0.45
N CYS A 157 1.08 7.21 -0.12
CA CYS A 157 1.20 5.93 -0.82
C CYS A 157 1.02 4.75 0.15
N MET A 158 1.70 4.76 1.30
CA MET A 158 1.56 3.71 2.31
C MET A 158 0.11 3.67 2.82
N GLU A 159 -0.47 4.82 3.14
CA GLU A 159 -1.85 4.90 3.60
C GLU A 159 -2.85 4.36 2.56
N SER A 160 -2.69 4.74 1.28
CA SER A 160 -3.50 4.21 0.18
C SER A 160 -3.33 2.70 -0.02
N LEU A 161 -2.11 2.19 0.17
CA LEU A 161 -1.80 0.76 0.05
C LEU A 161 -2.45 -0.03 1.19
N MET A 162 -2.33 0.49 2.41
CA MET A 162 -2.92 -0.08 3.64
C MET A 162 -4.45 -0.10 3.61
N ARG A 163 -5.08 0.87 2.94
CA ARG A 163 -6.53 0.93 2.76
C ARG A 163 -7.09 -0.05 1.74
N SER A 164 -6.23 -0.74 0.98
CA SER A 164 -6.64 -1.70 -0.03
C SER A 164 -7.05 -3.03 0.63
N PRO A 165 -8.33 -3.43 0.57
CA PRO A 165 -8.76 -4.70 1.16
C PRO A 165 -8.10 -5.90 0.49
N LEU A 166 -7.66 -5.76 -0.77
CA LEU A 166 -6.94 -6.81 -1.51
C LEU A 166 -5.59 -7.17 -0.90
N LEU A 167 -5.02 -6.28 -0.10
CA LEU A 167 -3.71 -6.48 0.50
C LEU A 167 -3.80 -6.91 1.97
N GLY A 168 -4.99 -6.92 2.58
CA GLY A 168 -5.16 -7.17 4.02
C GLY A 168 -4.41 -8.40 4.54
N ASP A 169 -4.55 -9.54 3.84
CA ASP A 169 -3.93 -10.81 4.24
C ASP A 169 -2.46 -10.94 3.81
N ASN A 170 -1.99 -10.03 2.93
CA ASN A 170 -0.68 -10.09 2.30
C ASN A 170 0.35 -9.15 2.96
N ILE A 171 -0.06 -8.26 3.87
CA ILE A 171 0.88 -7.39 4.61
C ILE A 171 1.16 -7.99 5.99
N SER A 172 2.41 -8.37 6.23
CA SER A 172 2.85 -8.79 7.56
C SER A 172 3.71 -7.71 8.22
N PHE A 173 3.29 -7.25 9.39
CA PHE A 173 4.01 -6.26 10.21
C PHE A 173 4.95 -6.89 11.24
N GLY A 174 4.76 -8.18 11.54
CA GLY A 174 5.62 -8.91 12.46
C GLY A 174 7.01 -9.15 11.87
N PRO A 175 8.08 -9.12 12.69
CA PRO A 175 9.41 -9.46 12.23
C PRO A 175 9.47 -10.94 11.80
N TYR A 176 10.15 -11.20 10.69
CA TYR A 176 10.40 -12.56 10.21
C TYR A 176 11.80 -12.66 9.61
N GLN A 177 12.35 -13.87 9.63
CA GLN A 177 13.57 -14.21 8.90
C GLN A 177 13.23 -14.96 7.63
N LEU A 178 13.87 -14.57 6.53
CA LEU A 178 13.69 -15.18 5.22
C LEU A 178 14.99 -15.89 4.82
N PHE A 179 14.90 -17.17 4.48
CA PHE A 179 16.03 -18.01 4.09
C PHE A 179 15.90 -18.45 2.64
N ALA A 180 16.97 -18.28 1.86
CA ALA A 180 17.03 -18.70 0.46
C ALA A 180 17.13 -20.23 0.27
N SER A 181 17.42 -20.97 1.34
CA SER A 181 17.51 -22.43 1.32
C SER A 181 17.15 -23.01 2.68
N ALA A 182 16.49 -24.17 2.67
CA ALA A 182 16.12 -24.92 3.86
C ALA A 182 17.33 -25.49 4.63
N ALA A 183 18.53 -25.50 4.03
CA ALA A 183 19.72 -26.08 4.64
C ALA A 183 20.14 -25.40 5.96
N ARG A 184 19.74 -24.15 6.20
CA ARG A 184 20.09 -23.40 7.42
C ARG A 184 19.17 -23.66 8.62
N LEU A 185 18.15 -24.50 8.45
CA LEU A 185 17.11 -24.79 9.44
C LEU A 185 17.33 -26.10 10.18
N MET A 186 18.22 -26.95 9.66
CA MET A 186 18.66 -28.16 10.34
C MET A 186 19.90 -27.81 11.15
N ARG A 187 19.71 -27.48 12.42
CA ARG A 187 20.79 -27.44 13.40
C ARG A 187 20.36 -28.13 14.67
#